data_AF-A0A932E4V7-F1
#
_entry.id   AF-A0A932E4V7-F1
#
_cell.length_a   1.000
_cell.length_b   1.000
_cell.length_c   1.000
_cell.angle_alpha   90.00
_cell.angle_beta   90.00
_cell.angle_gamma   90.00
#
_symmetry.space_group_name_H-M   'P 1'
#
loop_
_entity.id
_entity.type
_entity.pdbx_description
1 polymer ?
#
loop_
_entity_poly.entity_id
_entity_poly.type
_entity_poly.pdbx_seq_one_letter_code
_entity_poly.pdbx_strand_id
1 'polypeptide(L)'
;MPVSLFRLHASVPPVAPDLTDLRLQDAWGEPAGDPAHPRLFALSGWYGLERDGNRGWRWAAQSARLGIWLDGPATRARVAFAAVGRTGTRLRLLVDGVERWSAPLADGPAAPHQVELDLPPGATVLAWELDGKTFRPGGRDKRRLGFLIENPVVSVP
;
A
#
# COMPACT_ATOMS: atom_id res chain seq x y z
N MET A 1 47.13 3.98 44.27
CA MET A 1 45.99 3.40 43.52
C MET A 1 46.14 3.80 42.06
N PRO A 2 46.10 2.88 41.08
CA PRO A 2 46.17 3.26 39.67
C PRO A 2 44.79 3.76 39.19
N VAL A 3 44.80 4.84 38.42
CA VAL A 3 43.62 5.40 37.75
C VAL A 3 43.56 4.81 36.34
N SER A 4 42.54 4.02 36.03
CA SER A 4 42.31 3.50 34.68
C SER A 4 41.62 4.56 33.84
N LEU A 5 42.28 4.97 32.75
CA LEU A 5 41.78 5.91 31.76
C LEU A 5 41.01 5.14 30.69
N PHE A 6 39.68 5.26 30.66
CA PHE A 6 38.84 4.66 29.61
C PHE A 6 38.92 5.53 28.35
N ARG A 7 39.38 4.95 27.24
CA ARG A 7 39.24 5.57 25.91
C ARG A 7 37.84 5.32 25.39
N LEU A 8 37.03 6.38 25.31
CA LEU A 8 35.78 6.35 24.57
C LEU A 8 36.09 6.31 23.07
N HIS A 9 35.72 5.22 22.40
CA HIS A 9 35.72 5.18 20.94
C HIS A 9 34.63 6.12 20.43
N ALA A 10 34.96 6.96 19.44
CA ALA A 10 33.96 7.78 18.77
C ALA A 10 32.89 6.85 18.16
N SER A 11 31.65 6.96 18.62
CA SER A 11 30.54 6.24 18.00
C SER A 11 30.31 6.80 16.60
N VAL A 12 30.03 5.92 15.64
CA VAL A 12 29.56 6.34 14.31
C VAL A 12 28.40 7.30 14.51
N PRO A 13 28.40 8.50 13.88
CA PRO A 13 27.29 9.43 13.98
C PRO A 13 26.00 8.71 13.58
N PRO A 14 24.91 8.85 14.34
CA PRO A 14 23.64 8.26 13.94
C PRO A 14 23.25 8.82 12.57
N VAL A 15 23.10 7.94 11.58
CA VAL A 15 22.54 8.30 10.28
C VAL A 15 21.05 8.55 10.50
N ALA A 16 20.59 9.75 10.17
CA ALA A 16 19.17 10.07 10.25
C ALA A 16 18.40 9.11 9.32
N PRO A 17 17.29 8.50 9.79
CA PRO A 17 16.48 7.65 8.92
C PRO A 17 15.90 8.48 7.79
N ASP A 18 15.91 7.92 6.58
CA ASP A 18 15.22 8.51 5.44
C ASP A 18 13.71 8.37 5.66
N LEU A 19 13.04 9.47 6.02
CA LEU A 19 11.60 9.48 6.27
C LEU A 19 10.75 9.24 5.01
N THR A 20 11.37 9.23 3.83
CA THR A 20 10.72 8.87 2.56
C THR A 20 10.78 7.37 2.26
N ASP A 21 11.52 6.61 3.08
CA ASP A 21 11.60 5.16 2.96
C ASP A 21 10.22 4.52 3.23
N LEU A 22 9.67 3.88 2.20
CA LEU A 22 8.37 3.21 2.27
C LEU A 22 8.35 2.11 3.34
N ARG A 23 9.51 1.54 3.68
CA ARG A 23 9.64 0.48 4.67
C ARG A 23 9.38 0.95 6.10
N LEU A 24 9.35 2.27 6.32
CA LEU A 24 8.94 2.87 7.59
C LEU A 24 7.42 3.02 7.72
N GLN A 25 6.66 2.72 6.66
CA GLN A 25 5.20 2.83 6.63
C GLN A 25 4.52 1.53 7.08
N ASP A 26 3.22 1.63 7.38
CA ASP A 26 2.40 0.47 7.72
C ASP A 26 2.42 -0.57 6.59
N ALA A 27 2.81 -1.79 6.90
CA ALA A 27 2.60 -2.90 5.99
C ALA A 27 1.09 -3.07 5.69
N TRP A 28 0.74 -3.40 4.45
CA TRP A 28 -0.65 -3.66 4.10
C TRP A 28 -1.17 -4.95 4.75
N GLY A 29 -0.33 -5.99 4.79
CA GLY A 29 -0.62 -7.29 5.37
C GLY A 29 0.55 -7.81 6.19
N GLU A 30 0.46 -9.08 6.60
CA GLU A 30 1.60 -9.79 7.20
C GLU A 30 2.78 -9.76 6.21
N PRO A 31 4.03 -9.51 6.65
CA PRO A 31 5.17 -9.61 5.78
C PRO A 31 5.22 -11.03 5.20
N ALA A 32 5.28 -11.15 3.87
CA ALA A 32 5.62 -12.42 3.25
C ALA A 32 6.96 -12.85 3.86
N GLY A 33 6.99 -14.06 4.46
CA GLY A 33 8.16 -14.57 5.18
C GLY A 33 9.40 -14.77 4.30
N ASP A 34 9.28 -14.56 2.99
CA ASP A 34 10.36 -14.62 2.03
C ASP A 34 10.73 -13.20 1.54
N PRO A 35 11.96 -12.72 1.81
CA PRO A 35 12.45 -11.41 1.37
C PRO A 35 12.54 -11.24 -0.15
N ALA A 36 12.44 -12.32 -0.95
CA ALA A 36 12.37 -12.23 -2.40
C ALA A 36 10.99 -11.76 -2.92
N HIS A 37 9.95 -11.79 -2.07
CA HIS A 37 8.61 -11.36 -2.46
C HIS A 37 8.44 -9.84 -2.33
N PRO A 38 7.80 -9.18 -3.31
CA PRO A 38 7.49 -7.76 -3.19
C PRO A 38 6.62 -7.49 -1.97
N ARG A 39 6.99 -6.44 -1.22
CA ARG A 39 6.29 -6.04 0.01
C ARG A 39 5.36 -4.87 -0.27
N LEU A 40 4.19 -4.88 0.38
CA LEU A 40 3.16 -3.86 0.22
C LEU A 40 3.05 -2.96 1.45
N PHE A 41 3.00 -1.66 1.21
CA PHE A 41 2.94 -0.62 2.24
C PHE A 41 1.78 0.34 2.01
N ALA A 42 0.92 0.51 3.00
CA ALA A 42 -0.08 1.56 2.99
C ALA A 42 0.61 2.91 3.22
N LEU A 43 0.70 3.72 2.17
CA LEU A 43 1.29 5.06 2.24
C LEU A 43 0.20 6.06 2.68
N SER A 44 -0.04 7.10 1.90
CA SER A 44 -1.02 8.15 2.21
C SER A 44 -2.44 7.82 1.74
N GLY A 45 -3.45 8.38 2.41
CA GLY A 45 -4.84 8.43 1.94
C GLY A 45 -5.71 7.23 2.34
N TRP A 46 -5.11 6.22 2.96
CA TRP A 46 -5.83 5.09 3.54
C TRP A 46 -6.33 5.41 4.95
N TYR A 47 -7.52 4.93 5.26
CA TYR A 47 -7.95 4.74 6.63
C TYR A 47 -7.25 3.51 7.26
N GLY A 48 -7.43 3.32 8.57
CA GLY A 48 -6.85 2.19 9.30
C GLY A 48 -7.23 0.84 8.70
N LEU A 49 -6.34 -0.15 8.87
CA LEU A 49 -6.57 -1.53 8.46
C LEU A 49 -7.76 -2.12 9.21
N GLU A 50 -8.70 -2.68 8.45
CA GLU A 50 -9.82 -3.45 8.97
C GLU A 50 -9.63 -4.92 8.60
N ARG A 51 -10.14 -5.82 9.44
CA ARG A 51 -10.01 -7.27 9.26
C ARG A 51 -11.30 -7.99 9.64
N ASP A 52 -11.63 -9.02 8.88
CA ASP A 52 -12.67 -10.01 9.20
C ASP A 52 -12.24 -11.39 8.69
N GLY A 53 -11.89 -12.28 9.63
CA GLY A 53 -11.25 -13.56 9.31
C GLY A 53 -9.96 -13.38 8.50
N ASN A 54 -9.90 -14.01 7.32
CA ASN A 54 -8.76 -13.93 6.40
C ASN A 54 -8.82 -12.71 5.44
N ARG A 55 -9.77 -11.80 5.65
CA ARG A 55 -9.94 -10.61 4.81
C ARG A 55 -9.34 -9.42 5.53
N GLY A 56 -8.41 -8.73 4.86
CA GLY A 56 -7.82 -7.47 5.31
C GLY A 56 -8.07 -6.39 4.25
N TRP A 57 -8.62 -5.26 4.65
CA TRP A 57 -8.91 -4.17 3.74
C TRP A 57 -8.65 -2.80 4.35
N ARG A 58 -8.46 -1.82 3.48
CA ARG A 58 -8.41 -0.40 3.85
C ARG A 58 -9.36 0.37 2.96
N TRP A 59 -10.10 1.28 3.59
CA TRP A 59 -10.88 2.28 2.89
C TRP A 59 -10.03 3.48 2.52
N ALA A 60 -10.44 4.20 1.48
CA ALA A 60 -9.96 5.52 1.13
C ALA A 60 -11.14 6.42 0.74
N ALA A 61 -10.91 7.73 0.79
CA ALA A 61 -11.87 8.73 0.34
C ALA A 61 -11.82 8.88 -1.19
N GLN A 62 -11.10 9.88 -1.70
CA GLN A 62 -10.98 10.14 -3.14
C GLN A 62 -9.73 9.52 -3.76
N SER A 63 -8.65 9.43 -2.99
CA SER A 63 -7.36 8.96 -3.49
C SER A 63 -6.54 8.32 -2.38
N ALA A 64 -5.72 7.34 -2.73
CA ALA A 64 -4.74 6.77 -1.81
C ALA A 64 -3.53 6.21 -2.55
N ARG A 65 -2.42 6.01 -1.84
CA ARG A 65 -1.15 5.54 -2.40
C ARG A 65 -0.70 4.26 -1.72
N LEU A 66 -0.41 3.24 -2.51
CA LEU A 66 0.11 1.96 -2.06
C LEU A 66 1.54 1.82 -2.58
N GLY A 67 2.48 1.48 -1.71
CA GLY A 67 3.87 1.25 -2.07
C GLY A 67 4.12 -0.23 -2.32
N ILE A 68 4.88 -0.54 -3.37
CA ILE A 68 5.51 -1.84 -3.56
C ILE A 68 7.02 -1.65 -3.38
N TRP A 69 7.65 -2.52 -2.59
CA TRP A 69 9.11 -2.60 -2.49
C TRP A 69 9.60 -3.93 -3.03
N LEU A 70 10.56 -3.88 -3.96
CA LEU A 70 11.23 -5.04 -4.56
C LEU A 70 12.72 -5.00 -4.25
N ASP A 71 13.23 -5.95 -3.46
CA ASP A 71 14.67 -6.04 -3.13
C ASP A 71 15.51 -6.70 -4.27
N GLY A 72 14.87 -7.22 -5.31
CA GLY A 72 15.48 -7.98 -6.42
C GLY A 72 15.59 -7.22 -7.75
N PRO A 73 15.98 -7.93 -8.84
CA PRO A 73 16.08 -7.34 -10.18
C PRO A 73 14.71 -6.94 -10.71
N ALA A 74 14.69 -6.05 -11.72
CA ALA A 74 13.47 -5.68 -12.40
C ALA A 74 12.71 -6.92 -12.89
N THR A 75 11.40 -6.97 -12.64
CA THR A 75 10.58 -8.14 -12.98
C THR A 75 9.15 -7.74 -13.35
N ARG A 76 8.50 -8.56 -14.17
CA ARG A 76 7.07 -8.42 -14.44
C ARG A 76 6.29 -9.07 -13.31
N ALA A 77 5.47 -8.29 -12.64
CA ALA A 77 4.66 -8.75 -11.52
C ALA A 77 3.17 -8.67 -11.84
N ARG A 78 2.39 -9.54 -11.18
CA ARG A 78 0.93 -9.46 -11.16
C ARG A 78 0.50 -8.89 -9.83
N VAL A 79 -0.28 -7.82 -9.87
CA VAL A 79 -0.96 -7.26 -8.69
C VAL A 79 -2.41 -7.70 -8.75
N ALA A 80 -2.80 -8.57 -7.81
CA ALA A 80 -4.16 -9.02 -7.64
C ALA A 80 -4.77 -8.33 -6.41
N PHE A 81 -6.03 -7.90 -6.50
CA PHE A 81 -6.73 -7.22 -5.42
C PHE A 81 -8.24 -7.36 -5.61
N ALA A 82 -9.04 -7.11 -4.58
CA ALA A 82 -10.46 -6.88 -4.74
C ALA A 82 -10.82 -5.43 -4.40
N ALA A 83 -11.79 -4.86 -5.14
CA ALA A 83 -12.21 -3.48 -4.97
C ALA A 83 -13.74 -3.36 -4.83
N VAL A 84 -14.17 -2.41 -4.02
CA VAL A 84 -15.59 -2.02 -3.89
C VAL A 84 -15.70 -0.51 -3.70
N GLY A 85 -16.84 0.04 -4.10
CA GLY A 85 -17.21 1.42 -3.85
C GLY A 85 -18.70 1.61 -4.09
N ARG A 86 -19.09 2.80 -4.51
CA ARG A 86 -20.49 3.07 -4.85
C ARG A 86 -20.77 2.90 -6.33
N THR A 87 -21.96 2.41 -6.66
CA THR A 87 -22.45 2.36 -8.03
C THR A 87 -22.39 3.75 -8.68
N GLY A 88 -21.93 3.81 -9.92
CA GLY A 88 -21.76 5.07 -10.66
C GLY A 88 -20.44 5.81 -10.37
N THR A 89 -19.50 5.18 -9.66
CA THR A 89 -18.12 5.66 -9.54
C THR A 89 -17.17 4.77 -10.33
N ARG A 90 -15.98 5.29 -10.67
CA ARG A 90 -14.92 4.55 -11.34
C ARG A 90 -13.63 4.67 -10.55
N LEU A 91 -12.93 3.57 -10.36
CA LEU A 91 -11.61 3.56 -9.75
C LEU A 91 -10.54 3.42 -10.83
N ARG A 92 -9.49 4.23 -10.71
CA ARG A 92 -8.30 4.19 -11.55
C ARG A 92 -7.09 3.84 -10.72
N LEU A 93 -6.18 3.08 -11.30
CA LEU A 93 -4.85 2.79 -10.78
C LEU A 93 -3.83 3.39 -11.73
N LEU A 94 -3.00 4.28 -11.20
CA LEU A 94 -1.93 4.95 -11.92
C LEU A 94 -0.57 4.54 -11.36
N VAL A 95 0.41 4.41 -12.25
CA VAL A 95 1.82 4.20 -11.92
C VAL A 95 2.61 5.24 -12.69
N ASP A 96 3.39 6.05 -11.98
CA ASP A 96 4.11 7.21 -12.53
C ASP A 96 3.20 8.16 -13.33
N GLY A 97 1.96 8.33 -12.85
CA GLY A 97 0.95 9.18 -13.49
C GLY A 97 0.29 8.59 -14.74
N VAL A 98 0.67 7.38 -15.17
CA VAL A 98 0.06 6.68 -16.30
C VAL A 98 -0.99 5.70 -15.78
N GLU A 99 -2.22 5.78 -16.29
CA GLU A 99 -3.27 4.81 -15.97
C GLU A 99 -2.87 3.41 -16.46
N ARG A 100 -2.80 2.45 -15.52
CA ARG A 100 -2.52 1.04 -15.80
C ARG A 100 -3.76 0.18 -15.75
N TRP A 101 -4.78 0.62 -15.03
CA TRP A 101 -6.03 -0.09 -14.87
C TRP A 101 -7.15 0.87 -14.47
N SER A 102 -8.37 0.58 -14.91
CA SER A 102 -9.58 1.22 -14.40
C SER A 102 -10.79 0.31 -14.48
N ALA A 103 -11.73 0.47 -13.54
CA ALA A 103 -13.01 -0.23 -13.57
C ALA A 103 -14.13 0.58 -12.89
N PRO A 104 -15.39 0.44 -13.35
CA PRO A 104 -16.53 0.92 -12.58
C PRO A 104 -16.62 0.15 -11.25
N LEU A 105 -16.99 0.84 -10.19
CA LEU A 105 -17.32 0.23 -8.90
C LEU A 105 -18.83 0.05 -8.78
N ALA A 106 -19.23 -0.95 -7.99
CA ALA A 106 -20.61 -1.25 -7.68
C ALA A 106 -20.78 -1.43 -6.16
N ASP A 107 -21.99 -1.17 -5.68
CA ASP A 107 -22.37 -1.55 -4.33
C ASP A 107 -22.39 -3.08 -4.18
N GLY A 108 -22.04 -3.59 -3.00
CA GLY A 108 -22.06 -5.03 -2.70
C GLY A 108 -20.69 -5.58 -2.32
N PRO A 109 -20.38 -6.85 -2.63
CA PRO A 109 -19.09 -7.46 -2.29
C PRO A 109 -17.96 -6.90 -3.18
N ALA A 110 -16.72 -6.95 -2.66
CA ALA A 110 -15.55 -6.55 -3.43
C ALA A 110 -15.33 -7.48 -4.64
N ALA A 111 -15.14 -6.90 -5.81
CA ALA A 111 -14.91 -7.61 -7.05
C ALA A 111 -13.40 -7.84 -7.27
N PRO A 112 -12.97 -9.05 -7.67
CA PRO A 112 -11.56 -9.35 -7.89
C PRO A 112 -11.05 -8.74 -9.20
N HIS A 113 -9.81 -8.28 -9.17
CA HIS A 113 -9.11 -7.66 -10.28
C HIS A 113 -7.64 -8.08 -10.30
N GLN A 114 -7.03 -7.98 -11.48
CA GLN A 114 -5.61 -8.21 -11.69
C GLN A 114 -5.06 -7.21 -12.70
N VAL A 115 -3.84 -6.75 -12.45
CA VAL A 115 -3.07 -5.91 -13.37
C VAL A 115 -1.63 -6.43 -13.43
N GLU A 116 -1.02 -6.38 -14.60
CA GLU A 116 0.39 -6.69 -14.77
C GLU A 116 1.20 -5.40 -14.82
N LEU A 117 2.30 -5.37 -14.08
CA LEU A 117 3.18 -4.21 -13.96
C LEU A 117 4.63 -4.65 -14.11
N ASP A 118 5.45 -3.82 -14.76
CA ASP A 118 6.89 -3.95 -14.71
C ASP A 118 7.40 -3.23 -13.44
N LEU A 119 7.98 -3.98 -12.51
CA LEU A 119 8.49 -3.45 -11.26
C LEU A 119 10.02 -3.29 -11.35
N PRO A 120 10.54 -2.05 -11.26
CA PRO A 120 11.98 -1.84 -11.07
C PRO A 120 12.40 -2.26 -9.64
N PRO A 121 13.71 -2.48 -9.41
CA PRO A 121 14.26 -2.61 -8.07
C PRO A 121 13.94 -1.38 -7.22
N GLY A 122 13.64 -1.60 -5.94
CA GLY A 122 13.29 -0.57 -4.97
C GLY A 122 11.80 -0.25 -4.94
N ALA A 123 11.48 1.03 -4.85
CA ALA A 123 10.12 1.52 -4.62
C ALA A 123 9.33 1.73 -5.92
N THR A 124 8.10 1.23 -5.95
CA THR A 124 7.07 1.59 -6.94
C THR A 124 5.83 2.10 -6.21
N VAL A 125 5.29 3.24 -6.62
CA VAL A 125 4.08 3.82 -6.01
C VAL A 125 2.88 3.62 -6.93
N LEU A 126 1.86 2.98 -6.37
CA LEU A 126 0.55 2.80 -6.97
C LEU A 126 -0.39 3.90 -6.46
N ALA A 127 -0.85 4.78 -7.35
CA ALA A 127 -1.83 5.81 -7.03
C ALA A 127 -3.24 5.34 -7.42
N TRP A 128 -4.13 5.29 -6.43
CA TRP A 128 -5.54 4.96 -6.61
C TRP A 128 -6.35 6.24 -6.62
N GLU A 129 -7.19 6.42 -7.65
CA GLU A 129 -8.03 7.61 -7.81
C GLU A 129 -9.48 7.22 -8.11
N LEU A 130 -10.40 7.77 -7.32
CA LEU A 130 -11.83 7.64 -7.54
C LEU A 130 -12.34 8.79 -8.40
N ASP A 131 -12.96 8.46 -9.53
CA ASP A 131 -13.81 9.37 -10.27
C ASP A 131 -15.25 9.21 -9.80
N GLY A 132 -15.78 10.26 -9.18
CA GLY A 132 -17.13 10.29 -8.65
C GLY A 132 -17.19 10.80 -7.21
N LYS A 133 -18.33 10.56 -6.56
CA LYS A 133 -18.61 11.09 -5.23
C LYS A 133 -18.31 10.06 -4.14
N THR A 134 -17.59 10.51 -3.12
CA THR A 134 -17.53 9.82 -1.82
C THR A 134 -18.90 9.81 -1.13
N PHE A 135 -19.07 8.93 -0.16
CA PHE A 135 -20.24 8.81 0.69
C PHE A 135 -19.84 8.72 2.17
N ARG A 136 -20.86 8.78 3.04
CA ARG A 136 -20.73 8.39 4.44
C ARG A 136 -21.56 7.12 4.64
N PRO A 137 -20.99 6.05 5.21
CA PRO A 137 -21.70 4.77 5.38
C PRO A 137 -22.89 4.87 6.35
N GLY A 138 -22.93 5.90 7.21
CA GLY A 138 -23.98 6.12 8.19
C GLY A 138 -23.64 5.53 9.56
N GLY A 139 -24.60 5.55 10.49
CA GLY A 139 -24.41 5.06 11.85
C GLY A 139 -23.37 5.87 12.64
N ARG A 140 -22.45 5.18 13.32
CA ARG A 140 -21.38 5.81 14.11
C ARG A 140 -20.10 6.08 13.32
N ASP A 141 -19.99 5.58 12.10
CA ASP A 141 -18.82 5.81 11.25
C ASP A 141 -18.90 7.20 10.61
N LYS A 142 -18.00 8.08 11.05
CA LYS A 142 -17.91 9.48 10.60
C LYS A 142 -17.05 9.67 9.35
N ARG A 143 -16.39 8.62 8.87
CA ARG A 143 -15.46 8.69 7.74
C ARG A 143 -16.19 9.03 6.45
N ARG A 144 -15.44 9.66 5.54
CA ARG A 144 -15.86 9.90 4.17
C ARG A 144 -15.20 8.83 3.31
N LEU A 145 -15.97 7.88 2.81
CA LEU A 145 -15.50 6.72 2.09
C LEU A 145 -15.78 6.88 0.60
N GLY A 146 -14.92 6.35 -0.25
CA GLY A 146 -15.16 6.29 -1.69
C GLY A 146 -14.93 4.90 -2.23
N PHE A 147 -13.77 4.32 -1.93
CA PHE A 147 -13.43 2.96 -2.34
C PHE A 147 -12.69 2.21 -1.24
N LEU A 148 -12.69 0.89 -1.36
CA LEU A 148 -11.94 -0.04 -0.53
C LEU A 148 -11.10 -0.94 -1.42
N ILE A 149 -9.89 -1.24 -0.97
CA ILE A 149 -9.04 -2.29 -1.53
C ILE A 149 -8.92 -3.39 -0.48
N GLU A 150 -9.15 -4.62 -0.91
CA GLU A 150 -9.09 -5.84 -0.10
C GLU A 150 -7.99 -6.76 -0.63
N ASN A 151 -7.24 -7.33 0.31
CA ASN A 151 -6.26 -8.40 0.07
C ASN A 151 -5.39 -8.18 -1.19
N PRO A 152 -4.76 -7.02 -1.38
CA PRO A 152 -3.83 -6.83 -2.46
C PRO A 152 -2.63 -7.77 -2.25
N VAL A 153 -2.25 -8.45 -3.32
CA VAL A 153 -1.11 -9.36 -3.38
C VAL A 153 -0.31 -9.03 -4.62
N VAL A 154 1.01 -9.05 -4.49
CA VAL A 154 1.93 -8.97 -5.63
C VAL A 154 2.63 -10.31 -5.78
N SER A 155 2.50 -10.93 -6.94
CA SER A 155 3.23 -12.15 -7.28
C SER A 155 4.19 -11.89 -8.43
N VAL A 156 5.39 -12.44 -8.31
CA VAL A 156 6.42 -12.48 -9.34
C VAL A 156 6.51 -13.92 -9.87
N PRO A 157 6.85 -14.12 -11.16
CA PRO A 157 7.02 -15.45 -11.75
C PRO A 157 8.17 -16.25 -11.12
#